data_AF-A0A2V7YQW6-F1
#
_entry.id   AF-A0A2V7YQW6-F1
#
_cell.length_a   1.000
_cell.length_b   1.000
_cell.length_c   1.000
_cell.angle_alpha   90.00
_cell.angle_beta   90.00
_cell.angle_gamma   90.00
#
_symmetry.space_group_name_H-M   'P 1'
#
loop_
_entity.id
_entity.type
_entity.pdbx_description
1 polymer ?
#
loop_
_entity_poly.entity_id
_entity_poly.type
_entity_poly.pdbx_seq_one_letter_code
_entity_poly.pdbx_strand_id
1 'polypeptide(L)'
;MTRKRVYIAYTGGTIGMRRTRTGYRPEAGYLQQQMAAMPDLRNPSMPAFTIREYTPLLDSSNMTPREWVKIASDIAENYRRYDGFVVLHGTDTMAYTASALPFMLRGLAKPVVITGSQIPLCEVRNDARENLITSLLIAAGYDIPEVCLYFGG
;
A
#
# COMPACT_ATOMS: atom_id res chain seq x y z
N MET A 1 -15.72 -13.81 14.73
CA MET A 1 -14.97 -12.54 14.81
C MET A 1 -15.39 -11.67 13.64
N THR A 2 -15.51 -10.35 13.82
CA THR A 2 -15.85 -9.41 12.75
C THR A 2 -14.71 -9.32 11.73
N ARG A 3 -15.04 -9.30 10.43
CA ARG A 3 -14.06 -9.18 9.35
C ARG A 3 -13.33 -7.84 9.48
N LYS A 4 -12.01 -7.90 9.62
CA LYS A 4 -11.13 -6.73 9.75
C LYS A 4 -11.18 -5.86 8.49
N ARG A 5 -11.01 -4.55 8.66
CA ARG A 5 -11.02 -3.56 7.58
C ARG A 5 -9.64 -2.91 7.46
N VAL A 6 -9.00 -3.04 6.31
CA VAL A 6 -7.68 -2.47 6.02
C VAL A 6 -7.80 -1.26 5.09
N TYR A 7 -7.09 -0.18 5.42
CA TYR A 7 -6.97 0.99 4.55
C TYR A 7 -5.74 0.87 3.68
N ILE A 8 -5.87 1.12 2.38
CA ILE A 8 -4.76 1.14 1.44
C ILE A 8 -4.55 2.58 0.96
N ALA A 9 -3.44 3.19 1.37
CA ALA A 9 -2.96 4.44 0.80
C ALA A 9 -2.12 4.14 -0.43
N TYR A 10 -2.69 4.29 -1.63
CA TYR A 10 -1.96 4.13 -2.88
C TYR A 10 -1.28 5.44 -3.26
N THR A 11 -0.05 5.60 -2.79
CA THR A 11 0.75 6.81 -2.98
C THR A 11 1.37 6.88 -4.37
N GLY A 12 1.72 5.73 -4.95
CA GLY A 12 2.44 5.63 -6.22
C GLY A 12 3.24 4.33 -6.33
N GLY A 13 4.23 4.35 -7.23
CA GLY A 13 5.11 3.22 -7.50
C GLY A 13 4.65 2.32 -8.64
N THR A 14 5.55 1.44 -9.06
CA THR A 14 5.40 0.53 -10.22
C THR A 14 4.21 -0.42 -10.11
N ILE A 15 3.80 -0.75 -8.88
CA ILE A 15 2.75 -1.74 -8.58
C ILE A 15 1.44 -1.53 -9.34
N GLY A 16 1.02 -0.28 -9.54
CA GLY A 16 -0.21 0.08 -10.22
C GLY A 16 -0.03 0.72 -11.59
N MET A 17 1.17 0.63 -12.18
CA MET A 17 1.41 1.17 -13.52
C MET A 17 0.85 0.25 -14.62
N ARG A 18 0.45 0.87 -15.74
CA ARG A 18 -0.01 0.18 -16.94
C ARG A 18 1.11 0.07 -17.96
N ARG A 19 1.19 -1.07 -18.66
CA ARG A 19 2.07 -1.22 -19.82
C ARG A 19 1.60 -0.36 -20.99
N THR A 20 2.52 0.41 -21.54
CA THR A 20 2.34 1.20 -22.77
C THR A 20 3.39 0.81 -23.80
N ARG A 21 3.31 1.37 -25.01
CA ARG A 21 4.29 1.12 -26.09
C ARG A 21 5.71 1.57 -25.73
N THR A 22 5.86 2.52 -24.82
CA THR A 22 7.15 3.14 -24.44
C THR A 22 7.58 2.80 -23.01
N GLY A 23 7.02 1.74 -22.41
CA GLY A 23 7.30 1.35 -21.03
C GLY A 23 6.08 1.46 -20.12
N TYR A 24 6.30 1.59 -18.81
CA TYR A 24 5.22 1.66 -17.82
C TYR A 24 4.86 3.11 -17.47
N ARG A 25 3.57 3.37 -17.27
CA ARG A 25 3.08 4.68 -16.85
C ARG A 25 1.96 4.57 -15.80
N PRO A 26 1.86 5.51 -14.87
CA PRO A 26 0.72 5.61 -13.97
C PRO A 26 -0.55 5.91 -14.77
N GLU A 27 -1.65 5.24 -14.44
CA GLU A 27 -2.99 5.49 -15.00
C GLU A 27 -4.00 5.47 -13.85
N ALA A 28 -4.80 6.54 -13.75
CA ALA A 28 -5.71 6.73 -12.64
C ALA A 28 -6.78 5.63 -12.60
N GLY A 29 -6.99 5.03 -11.43
CA GLY A 29 -7.96 3.95 -11.23
C GLY A 29 -7.54 2.58 -11.78
N TYR A 30 -6.40 2.47 -12.47
CA TYR A 30 -5.99 1.22 -13.12
C TYR A 30 -5.71 0.11 -12.10
N LEU A 31 -5.02 0.43 -10.99
CA LEU A 31 -4.74 -0.55 -9.94
C LEU A 31 -6.03 -1.11 -9.33
N GLN A 32 -7.02 -0.26 -9.06
CA GLN A 32 -8.32 -0.65 -8.51
C GLN A 32 -9.06 -1.59 -9.46
N GLN A 33 -8.98 -1.34 -10.78
CA GLN A 33 -9.55 -2.24 -11.78
C GLN A 33 -8.85 -3.60 -11.76
N GLN A 34 -7.50 -3.63 -11.69
CA GLN A 34 -6.75 -4.89 -11.60
C GLN A 34 -7.10 -5.66 -10.31
N MET A 35 -7.11 -4.97 -9.16
CA MET A 35 -7.49 -5.56 -7.87
C MET A 35 -8.91 -6.11 -7.87
N ALA A 36 -9.87 -5.39 -8.47
CA ALA A 36 -11.25 -5.84 -8.57
C ALA A 36 -11.38 -7.14 -9.38
N ALA A 37 -10.50 -7.38 -10.34
CA ALA A 37 -10.46 -8.59 -11.15
C ALA A 37 -9.75 -9.78 -10.47
N MET A 38 -9.06 -9.59 -9.34
CA MET A 38 -8.36 -10.66 -8.63
C MET A 38 -9.32 -11.51 -7.78
N PRO A 39 -9.49 -12.82 -8.08
CA PRO A 39 -10.33 -13.70 -7.25
C PRO A 39 -9.79 -13.86 -5.82
N ASP A 40 -8.47 -13.78 -5.65
CA ASP A 40 -7.77 -13.94 -4.36
C ASP A 40 -8.24 -12.92 -3.33
N LEU A 41 -8.43 -11.66 -3.76
CA LEU A 41 -8.90 -10.56 -2.91
C LEU A 41 -10.38 -10.70 -2.51
N ARG A 42 -11.13 -11.59 -3.18
CA ARG A 42 -12.53 -11.92 -2.85
C ARG A 42 -12.64 -13.11 -1.91
N ASN A 43 -11.54 -13.81 -1.60
CA ASN A 43 -11.55 -14.94 -0.70
C ASN A 43 -12.06 -14.52 0.70
N PRO A 44 -12.92 -15.33 1.37
CA PRO A 44 -13.42 -15.02 2.71
C PRO A 44 -12.33 -14.83 3.77
N SER A 45 -11.15 -15.41 3.57
CA SER A 45 -9.99 -15.29 4.46
C SER A 45 -9.29 -13.93 4.35
N MET A 46 -9.55 -13.16 3.29
CA MET A 46 -9.00 -11.82 3.13
C MET A 46 -9.77 -10.80 3.97
N PRO A 47 -9.10 -9.78 4.54
CA PRO A 47 -9.79 -8.67 5.15
C PRO A 47 -10.63 -7.90 4.13
N ALA A 48 -11.63 -7.16 4.61
CA ALA A 48 -12.23 -6.11 3.79
C ALA A 48 -11.18 -4.99 3.63
N PHE A 49 -11.16 -4.31 2.48
CA PHE A 49 -10.24 -3.20 2.28
C PHE A 49 -10.90 -2.03 1.57
N THR A 50 -10.34 -0.84 1.77
CA THR A 50 -10.67 0.37 1.02
C THR A 50 -9.36 0.95 0.50
N ILE A 51 -9.32 1.31 -0.78
CA ILE A 51 -8.16 1.92 -1.41
C ILE A 51 -8.43 3.40 -1.70
N ARG A 52 -7.51 4.26 -1.25
CA ARG A 52 -7.45 5.67 -1.64
C ARG A 52 -6.22 5.86 -2.52
N GLU A 53 -6.47 6.19 -3.78
CA GLU A 53 -5.44 6.60 -4.72
C GLU A 53 -5.11 8.09 -4.55
N TYR A 54 -3.82 8.42 -4.54
CA TYR A 54 -3.36 9.80 -4.44
C TYR A 54 -3.44 10.49 -5.79
N THR A 55 -3.73 11.80 -5.78
CA THR A 55 -3.77 12.62 -7.00
C THR A 55 -2.90 13.87 -6.80
N PRO A 56 -1.80 14.01 -7.56
CA PRO A 56 -1.22 13.03 -8.48
C PRO A 56 -0.63 11.81 -7.76
N LEU A 57 -0.46 10.70 -8.48
CA LEU A 57 0.39 9.61 -8.04
C LEU A 57 1.84 10.11 -7.93
N LEU A 58 2.54 9.66 -6.89
CA LEU A 58 3.89 10.08 -6.55
C LEU A 58 4.92 9.14 -7.17
N ASP A 59 5.97 9.72 -7.74
CA ASP A 59 7.21 9.01 -8.04
C ASP A 59 8.07 8.98 -6.77
N SER A 60 8.46 7.79 -6.30
CA SER A 60 9.24 7.63 -5.08
C SER A 60 10.57 8.39 -5.13
N SER A 61 11.20 8.50 -6.31
CA SER A 61 12.45 9.24 -6.47
C SER A 61 12.31 10.73 -6.15
N ASN A 62 11.09 11.27 -6.19
CA ASN A 62 10.77 12.67 -5.92
C ASN A 62 10.12 12.89 -4.54
N MET A 63 10.09 11.89 -3.67
CA MET A 63 9.50 12.06 -2.34
C MET A 63 10.34 12.96 -1.44
N THR A 64 9.65 13.90 -0.78
CA THR A 64 10.23 14.79 0.21
C THR A 64 9.55 14.60 1.56
N PRO A 65 10.04 15.21 2.65
CA PRO A 65 9.34 15.20 3.94
C PRO A 65 7.89 15.71 3.87
N ARG A 66 7.53 16.54 2.87
CA ARG A 66 6.14 16.98 2.66
C ARG A 66 5.22 15.81 2.33
N GLU A 67 5.68 14.86 1.51
CA GLU A 67 4.92 13.67 1.15
C GLU A 67 4.75 12.73 2.34
N TRP A 68 5.77 12.59 3.20
CA TRP A 68 5.65 11.82 4.44
C TRP A 68 4.58 12.40 5.38
N VAL A 69 4.55 13.72 5.54
CA VAL A 69 3.50 14.39 6.33
C VAL A 69 2.11 14.13 5.76
N LYS A 70 1.95 14.14 4.43
CA LYS A 70 0.67 13.82 3.78
C LYS A 70 0.23 12.38 4.08
N ILE A 71 1.15 11.41 3.98
CA ILE A 71 0.88 10.00 4.29
C ILE A 71 0.50 9.83 5.77
N ALA A 72 1.26 10.43 6.68
CA ALA A 72 1.00 10.36 8.11
C ALA A 72 -0.37 11.00 8.48
N SER A 73 -0.70 12.14 7.88
CA SER A 73 -1.98 12.83 8.10
C SER A 73 -3.16 11.99 7.60
N ASP A 74 -3.02 11.39 6.41
CA ASP A 74 -4.04 10.51 5.84
C ASP A 74 -4.31 9.27 6.72
N ILE A 75 -3.25 8.64 7.23
CA ILE A 75 -3.38 7.54 8.19
C ILE A 75 -4.08 8.02 9.47
N ALA A 76 -3.70 9.19 10.01
CA ALA A 76 -4.28 9.74 11.22
C ALA A 76 -5.78 10.05 11.08
N GLU A 77 -6.20 10.64 9.95
CA GLU A 77 -7.60 10.94 9.63
C GLU A 77 -8.47 9.67 9.53
N ASN A 78 -7.88 8.58 9.02
CA ASN A 78 -8.55 7.30 8.87
C ASN A 78 -8.34 6.35 10.06
N TYR A 79 -7.58 6.77 11.08
CA TYR A 79 -7.06 5.89 12.12
C TYR A 79 -8.15 5.13 12.88
N ARG A 80 -9.27 5.80 13.18
CA ARG A 80 -10.39 5.20 13.92
C ARG A 80 -11.28 4.28 13.08
N ARG A 81 -11.24 4.40 11.75
CA ARG A 81 -12.18 3.71 10.84
C ARG A 81 -11.70 2.33 10.43
N TYR A 82 -10.40 2.09 10.45
CA TYR A 82 -9.76 0.87 9.96
C TYR A 82 -8.97 0.17 11.06
N ASP A 83 -8.74 -1.12 10.89
CA ASP A 83 -8.02 -1.98 11.84
C ASP A 83 -6.50 -2.02 11.56
N GLY A 84 -6.10 -1.71 10.33
CA GLY A 84 -4.71 -1.65 9.89
C GLY A 84 -4.56 -0.90 8.57
N PHE A 85 -3.32 -0.61 8.19
CA PHE A 85 -2.98 0.24 7.06
C PHE A 85 -1.95 -0.44 6.16
N VAL A 86 -2.12 -0.28 4.86
CA VAL A 86 -1.13 -0.62 3.84
C VAL A 86 -0.80 0.64 3.05
N VAL A 87 0.48 0.96 2.91
CA VAL A 87 0.97 2.08 2.10
C VAL A 87 1.65 1.49 0.87
N LEU A 88 1.01 1.64 -0.30
CA LEU A 88 1.62 1.24 -1.57
C LEU A 88 2.51 2.36 -2.07
N HIS A 89 3.78 2.03 -2.32
CA HIS A 89 4.87 2.98 -2.52
C HIS A 89 5.86 2.48 -3.57
N GLY A 90 6.56 3.39 -4.25
CA GLY A 90 7.67 3.04 -5.15
C GLY A 90 8.94 2.61 -4.39
N THR A 91 9.75 1.72 -4.96
CA THR A 91 10.84 1.06 -4.22
C THR A 91 12.02 1.97 -3.89
N ASP A 92 12.31 2.98 -4.72
CA ASP A 92 13.55 3.78 -4.64
C ASP A 92 13.78 4.44 -3.28
N THR A 93 12.70 4.93 -2.66
CA THR A 93 12.75 5.63 -1.37
C THR A 93 11.87 4.99 -0.30
N MET A 94 11.39 3.76 -0.54
CA MET A 94 10.48 3.06 0.37
C MET A 94 11.04 2.93 1.78
N ALA A 95 12.33 2.63 1.94
CA ALA A 95 12.98 2.51 3.23
C ALA A 95 13.09 3.85 3.99
N TYR A 96 13.18 4.97 3.28
CA TYR A 96 13.20 6.30 3.91
C TYR A 96 11.81 6.66 4.46
N THR A 97 10.75 6.42 3.69
CA THR A 97 9.37 6.56 4.17
C THR A 97 9.09 5.58 5.33
N ALA A 98 9.52 4.32 5.15
CA ALA A 98 9.87 3.30 6.17
C ALA A 98 10.24 3.88 7.54
N SER A 99 11.36 4.59 7.50
CA SER A 99 12.06 5.08 8.68
C SER A 99 11.45 6.37 9.22
N ALA A 100 10.82 7.20 8.37
CA ALA A 100 10.27 8.49 8.77
C ALA A 100 8.92 8.37 9.47
N LEU A 101 8.02 7.51 8.99
CA LEU A 101 6.65 7.42 9.51
C LEU A 101 6.53 7.04 10.99
N PRO A 102 7.35 6.12 11.57
CA PRO A 102 7.31 5.82 13.01
C PRO A 102 7.42 7.06 13.90
N PHE A 103 8.27 8.03 13.51
CA PHE A 103 8.47 9.25 14.29
C PHE A 103 7.30 10.23 14.19
N MET A 104 6.52 10.15 13.10
CA MET A 104 5.33 10.98 12.87
C MET A 104 4.07 10.37 13.51
N LEU A 105 3.95 9.04 13.49
CA LEU A 105 2.79 8.28 13.97
C LEU A 105 2.95 7.90 15.45
N ARG A 106 2.96 8.90 16.33
CA ARG A 106 3.11 8.67 17.78
C ARG A 106 1.92 7.90 18.36
N GLY A 107 2.21 6.94 19.24
CA GLY A 107 1.17 6.13 19.90
C GLY A 107 0.49 5.14 18.97
N LEU A 108 1.22 4.66 17.95
CA LEU A 108 0.73 3.65 17.02
C LEU A 108 0.31 2.38 17.80
N ALA A 109 -0.91 1.94 17.57
CA ALA A 109 -1.55 0.76 18.16
C ALA A 109 -2.18 -0.15 17.08
N LYS A 110 -1.81 0.06 15.81
CA LYS A 110 -2.34 -0.67 14.65
C LYS A 110 -1.23 -0.82 13.62
N PRO A 111 -1.15 -1.94 12.91
CA PRO A 111 -0.10 -2.16 11.91
C PRO A 111 -0.20 -1.20 10.74
N VAL A 112 0.95 -0.67 10.32
CA VAL A 112 1.11 0.10 9.09
C VAL A 112 2.17 -0.60 8.24
N VAL A 113 1.76 -1.27 7.17
CA VAL A 113 2.66 -2.03 6.29
C VAL A 113 2.95 -1.23 5.02
N ILE A 114 4.21 -0.86 4.81
CA ILE A 114 4.66 -0.28 3.54
C ILE A 114 5.09 -1.42 2.61
N THR A 115 4.61 -1.38 1.37
CA THR A 115 4.99 -2.34 0.35
C THR A 115 4.93 -1.72 -1.05
N GLY A 116 5.35 -2.48 -2.05
CA GLY A 116 5.36 -2.07 -3.45
C GLY A 116 5.69 -3.27 -4.34
N SER A 117 6.23 -3.02 -5.53
CA SER A 117 6.73 -4.08 -6.40
C SER A 117 7.75 -3.57 -7.41
N GLN A 118 8.56 -4.47 -7.94
CA GLN A 118 9.41 -4.21 -9.10
C GLN A 118 8.65 -4.39 -10.41
N ILE A 119 7.71 -5.33 -10.45
CA ILE A 119 6.89 -5.63 -11.64
C ILE A 119 5.44 -5.22 -11.37
N PRO A 120 4.77 -4.49 -12.29
CA PRO A 120 3.38 -4.07 -12.10
C PRO A 120 2.43 -5.25 -11.97
N LEU A 121 1.31 -5.05 -11.27
CA LEU A 121 0.29 -6.07 -11.03
C LEU A 121 -0.32 -6.64 -12.31
N CYS A 122 -0.33 -5.88 -13.40
CA CYS A 122 -0.91 -6.30 -14.68
C CYS A 122 -0.07 -7.34 -15.46
N GLU A 123 1.18 -7.57 -15.08
CA GLU A 123 2.04 -8.56 -15.75
C GLU A 123 1.79 -9.98 -15.24
N VAL A 124 2.02 -10.99 -16.07
CA VAL A 124 1.73 -12.40 -15.71
C VAL A 124 2.59 -12.90 -14.55
N ARG A 125 3.89 -12.56 -14.56
CA ARG A 125 4.85 -12.92 -13.51
C ARG A 125 5.26 -11.65 -12.78
N ASN A 126 4.57 -11.34 -11.69
CA ASN A 126 4.81 -10.14 -10.90
C ASN A 126 4.94 -10.47 -9.41
N ASP A 127 5.71 -9.66 -8.69
CA ASP A 127 5.84 -9.66 -7.23
C ASP A 127 4.72 -8.84 -6.54
N ALA A 128 4.05 -7.94 -7.28
CA ALA A 128 2.95 -7.11 -6.79
C ALA A 128 1.81 -7.88 -6.13
N ARG A 129 1.40 -8.99 -6.73
CA ARG A 129 0.29 -9.82 -6.27
C ARG A 129 0.56 -10.40 -4.89
N GLU A 130 1.73 -10.99 -4.69
CA GLU A 130 2.13 -11.57 -3.41
C GLU A 130 2.34 -10.49 -2.36
N ASN A 131 3.08 -9.43 -2.70
CA ASN A 131 3.34 -8.30 -1.81
C ASN A 131 2.04 -7.66 -1.30
N LEU A 132 1.07 -7.43 -2.18
CA LEU A 132 -0.24 -6.87 -1.81
C LEU A 132 -1.04 -7.81 -0.90
N ILE A 133 -1.17 -9.09 -1.27
CA ILE A 133 -1.96 -10.06 -0.51
C ILE A 133 -1.37 -10.24 0.89
N THR A 134 -0.07 -10.48 0.98
CA THR A 134 0.59 -10.71 2.28
C THR A 134 0.55 -9.45 3.15
N SER A 135 0.74 -8.26 2.58
CA SER A 135 0.64 -7.01 3.35
C SER A 135 -0.76 -6.78 3.93
N LEU A 136 -1.81 -7.11 3.16
CA LEU A 136 -3.19 -7.06 3.66
C LEU A 136 -3.43 -8.06 4.80
N LEU A 137 -2.89 -9.27 4.68
CA LEU A 137 -2.98 -10.30 5.72
C LEU A 137 -2.21 -9.90 6.98
N ILE A 138 -1.01 -9.34 6.85
CA ILE A 138 -0.22 -8.82 7.98
C ILE A 138 -1.00 -7.70 8.68
N ALA A 139 -1.49 -6.71 7.93
CA ALA A 139 -2.22 -5.56 8.46
C ALA A 139 -3.54 -5.93 9.15
N ALA A 140 -4.12 -7.10 8.86
CA ALA A 140 -5.37 -7.55 9.46
C ALA A 140 -5.21 -8.63 10.54
N GLY A 141 -4.17 -9.46 10.43
CA GLY A 141 -4.05 -10.71 11.17
C GLY A 141 -3.12 -10.67 12.38
N TYR A 142 -2.22 -9.69 12.46
CA TYR A 142 -1.19 -9.63 13.51
C TYR A 142 -1.25 -8.31 14.26
N ASP A 143 -1.07 -8.38 15.58
CA ASP A 143 -1.00 -7.20 16.46
C ASP A 143 0.44 -6.69 16.52
N ILE A 144 0.87 -6.07 15.42
CA ILE A 144 2.20 -5.46 15.29
C ILE A 144 1.99 -3.95 15.21
N PRO A 145 2.01 -3.21 16.33
CA PRO A 145 1.70 -1.78 16.38
C PRO A 145 2.89 -0.92 15.89
N GLU A 146 3.51 -1.29 14.78
CA GLU A 146 4.67 -0.64 14.19
C GLU A 146 4.44 -0.29 12.71
N VAL A 147 5.34 0.54 12.18
CA VAL A 147 5.47 0.69 10.73
C VAL A 147 6.43 -0.39 10.25
N CYS A 148 5.92 -1.31 9.45
CA CYS A 148 6.68 -2.42 8.88
C CYS A 148 6.91 -2.20 7.39
N LEU A 149 7.97 -2.78 6.85
CA LEU A 149 8.17 -2.90 5.41
C LEU A 149 8.08 -4.38 5.03
N TYR A 150 7.21 -4.73 4.08
CA TYR A 150 7.10 -6.09 3.54
C TYR A 150 7.50 -6.11 2.07
N PHE A 151 8.47 -6.98 1.73
CA PHE A 151 8.93 -7.15 0.35
C PHE A 151 9.66 -8.49 0.17
N GLY A 152 9.33 -9.24 -0.89
CA GLY A 152 10.10 -10.40 -1.35
C GLY A 152 10.14 -11.56 -0.35
N GLY A 153 9.02 -12.29 -0.26
CA GLY A 153 8.80 -13.40 0.68
C GLY A 153 9.94 -14.42 0.81
#